data_AF-F2IUR2-F1
#
_entry.id   AF-F2IUR2-F1
#
_cell.length_a   1.000
_cell.length_b   1.000
_cell.length_c   1.000
_cell.angle_alpha   90.00
_cell.angle_beta   90.00
_cell.angle_gamma   90.00
#
_symmetry.space_group_name_H-M   'P 1'
#
loop_
_entity.id
_entity.type
_entity.pdbx_description
1 polymer ?
#
loop_
_entity_poly.entity_id
_entity_poly.type
_entity_poly.pdbx_seq_one_letter_code
_entity_poly.pdbx_strand_id
1 'polypeptide(L)'
;MAKSLSVDLRRRVVEAVEAGASRRAAAARFGVGVSSAIRWVERARTRGHVEADKRGGNHRSHRIDAHRGLILEWIDQTPDLTLAEIAERLDAAVAYRPTPSIVCRFFQRHGVTRKKRLRTPPSKRVPT
;
A
#
# COMPACT_ATOMS: atom_id res chain seq x y z
N MET A 1 -16.30 -7.31 -2.68
CA MET A 1 -15.50 -6.26 -3.37
C MET A 1 -15.64 -6.44 -4.87
N ALA A 2 -15.80 -5.35 -5.64
CA ALA A 2 -15.80 -5.42 -7.09
C ALA A 2 -14.40 -5.85 -7.59
N LYS A 3 -14.33 -6.92 -8.39
CA LYS A 3 -13.09 -7.39 -9.03
C LYS A 3 -12.94 -6.76 -10.41
N SER A 4 -11.71 -6.45 -10.81
CA SER A 4 -11.42 -6.04 -12.18
C SER A 4 -11.60 -7.22 -13.13
N LEU A 5 -12.23 -6.98 -14.30
CA LEU A 5 -12.26 -7.97 -15.39
C LEU A 5 -10.84 -8.32 -15.85
N SER A 6 -10.66 -9.57 -16.31
CA SER A 6 -9.37 -10.18 -16.66
C SER A 6 -8.62 -9.37 -17.73
N VAL A 7 -7.29 -9.39 -17.68
CA VAL A 7 -6.44 -8.68 -18.64
C VAL A 7 -6.64 -9.22 -20.05
N ASP A 8 -6.74 -10.54 -20.21
CA ASP A 8 -7.02 -11.20 -21.49
C ASP A 8 -8.30 -10.67 -22.16
N LEU A 9 -9.41 -10.57 -21.41
CA LEU A 9 -10.66 -10.02 -21.94
C LEU A 9 -10.49 -8.59 -22.45
N ARG A 10 -9.71 -7.78 -21.74
CA ARG A 10 -9.43 -6.40 -22.16
C ARG A 10 -8.58 -6.35 -23.42
N ARG A 11 -7.56 -7.20 -23.52
CA ARG A 11 -6.71 -7.30 -24.72
C ARG A 11 -7.53 -7.65 -25.94
N ARG A 12 -8.37 -8.69 -25.87
CA ARG A 12 -9.25 -9.09 -26.98
C ARG A 12 -10.21 -8.00 -27.44
N VAL A 13 -10.74 -7.21 -26.51
CA VAL A 13 -11.58 -6.05 -26.85
C VAL A 13 -10.78 -4.98 -27.58
N VAL A 14 -9.56 -4.68 -27.14
CA VAL A 14 -8.68 -3.71 -27.80
C VAL A 14 -8.25 -4.20 -29.18
N GLU A 15 -7.80 -5.45 -29.29
CA GLU A 15 -7.41 -6.09 -30.55
C GLU A 15 -8.55 -6.07 -31.57
N ALA A 16 -9.79 -6.35 -31.15
CA ALA A 16 -10.94 -6.28 -32.05
C ALA A 16 -11.20 -4.86 -32.57
N VAL A 17 -10.97 -3.84 -31.74
CA VAL A 17 -11.11 -2.43 -32.16
C VAL A 17 -9.96 -2.00 -33.08
N GLU A 18 -8.75 -2.49 -32.83
CA GLU A 18 -7.59 -2.26 -33.70
C GLU A 18 -7.75 -2.96 -35.05
N ALA A 19 -8.40 -4.13 -35.08
CA ALA A 19 -8.80 -4.83 -36.29
C ALA A 19 -9.99 -4.20 -37.04
N GLY A 20 -10.45 -3.01 -36.61
CA GLY A 20 -11.46 -2.21 -37.33
C GLY A 20 -12.87 -2.25 -36.75
N ALA A 21 -13.13 -3.00 -35.66
CA ALA A 21 -14.44 -2.97 -35.03
C ALA A 21 -14.71 -1.63 -34.32
N SER A 22 -15.96 -1.17 -34.34
CA SER A 22 -16.36 -0.06 -33.48
C SER A 22 -16.29 -0.49 -32.00
N ARG A 23 -16.01 0.47 -31.09
CA ARG A 23 -15.98 0.21 -29.64
C ARG A 23 -17.30 -0.39 -29.12
N ARG A 24 -18.44 0.00 -29.70
CA ARG A 24 -19.76 -0.57 -29.37
C ARG A 24 -19.89 -2.01 -29.87
N ALA A 25 -19.45 -2.29 -31.10
CA ALA A 25 -19.47 -3.65 -31.65
C ALA A 25 -18.57 -4.59 -30.87
N ALA A 26 -17.36 -4.16 -30.49
CA ALA A 26 -16.47 -4.93 -29.63
C ALA A 26 -17.11 -5.18 -28.25
N ALA A 27 -17.75 -4.17 -27.64
CA ALA A 27 -18.42 -4.33 -26.36
C ALA A 27 -19.55 -5.39 -26.42
N ALA A 28 -20.37 -5.34 -27.47
CA ALA A 28 -21.42 -6.33 -27.71
C ALA A 28 -20.85 -7.75 -27.94
N ARG A 29 -19.81 -7.87 -28.77
CA ARG A 29 -19.14 -9.14 -29.09
C ARG A 29 -18.59 -9.85 -27.84
N PHE A 30 -18.04 -9.09 -26.89
CA PHE A 30 -17.39 -9.63 -25.70
C PHE A 30 -18.25 -9.54 -24.43
N GLY A 31 -19.52 -9.10 -24.54
CA GLY A 31 -20.43 -9.02 -23.40
C GLY A 31 -20.00 -8.04 -22.31
N VAL A 32 -19.32 -6.95 -22.67
CA VAL A 32 -18.85 -5.92 -21.73
C VAL A 32 -19.60 -4.61 -21.92
N GLY A 33 -19.65 -3.77 -20.88
CA GLY A 33 -20.25 -2.45 -21.00
C GLY A 33 -19.47 -1.56 -21.98
N VAL A 34 -20.18 -0.79 -22.83
CA VAL A 34 -19.57 0.11 -23.83
C VAL A 34 -18.57 1.08 -23.19
N SER A 35 -18.89 1.63 -22.01
CA SER A 35 -18.00 2.52 -21.27
C SER A 35 -16.71 1.84 -20.80
N SER A 36 -16.71 0.53 -20.58
CA SER A 36 -15.51 -0.24 -20.25
C SER A 36 -14.63 -0.43 -21.48
N ALA A 37 -15.24 -0.81 -22.61
CA ALA A 37 -14.52 -0.95 -23.88
C ALA A 37 -13.85 0.38 -24.30
N ILE A 38 -14.55 1.51 -24.16
CA ILE A 38 -13.98 2.85 -24.41
C ILE A 38 -12.74 3.09 -23.53
N ARG A 39 -12.87 2.90 -22.21
CA ARG A 39 -11.76 3.11 -21.26
C ARG A 39 -10.56 2.20 -21.51
N TRP A 40 -10.78 0.96 -21.94
CA TRP A 40 -9.68 0.03 -22.23
C TRP A 40 -8.93 0.42 -23.50
N VAL A 41 -9.64 0.82 -24.56
CA VAL A 41 -9.01 1.30 -25.81
C VAL A 41 -8.26 2.60 -25.57
N GLU A 42 -8.85 3.54 -24.82
CA GLU A 42 -8.18 4.79 -24.46
C GLU A 42 -6.91 4.53 -23.64
N ARG A 43 -6.98 3.63 -22.65
CA ARG A 43 -5.81 3.23 -21.86
C ARG A 43 -4.72 2.57 -22.72
N ALA A 44 -5.09 1.66 -23.62
CA ALA A 44 -4.14 1.02 -24.51
C ALA A 44 -3.40 2.06 -25.38
N ARG A 45 -4.12 3.06 -25.91
CA ARG A 45 -3.53 4.13 -26.73
C ARG A 45 -2.66 5.11 -25.94
N THR A 46 -3.05 5.42 -24.70
CA THR A 46 -2.36 6.43 -23.87
C THR A 46 -1.20 5.87 -23.06
N ARG A 47 -1.32 4.63 -22.58
CA ARG A 47 -0.34 3.99 -21.68
C ARG A 47 0.34 2.75 -22.28
N GLY A 48 -0.09 2.28 -23.44
CA GLY A 48 0.47 1.08 -24.11
C GLY A 48 0.07 -0.25 -23.47
N HIS A 49 -0.86 -0.27 -22.52
CA HIS A 49 -1.17 -1.45 -21.73
C HIS A 49 -2.65 -1.47 -21.28
N VAL A 50 -3.21 -2.63 -20.92
CA VAL A 50 -4.66 -2.77 -20.55
C VAL A 50 -4.90 -3.24 -19.12
N GLU A 51 -3.82 -3.45 -18.37
CA GLU A 51 -3.83 -3.84 -16.97
C GLU A 51 -4.61 -2.83 -16.13
N ALA A 52 -5.38 -3.36 -15.17
CA ALA A 52 -6.05 -2.54 -14.19
C ALA A 52 -5.02 -1.86 -13.29
N ASP A 53 -5.30 -0.62 -12.88
CA ASP A 53 -4.50 0.01 -11.84
C ASP A 53 -4.61 -0.81 -10.54
N LYS A 54 -3.54 -0.77 -9.75
CA LYS A 54 -3.54 -1.37 -8.40
C LYS A 54 -4.73 -0.79 -7.63
N ARG A 55 -5.65 -1.67 -7.21
CA ARG A 55 -6.82 -1.28 -6.43
C ARG A 55 -6.49 -1.25 -4.96
N GLY A 56 -6.74 -0.10 -4.34
CA GLY A 56 -6.41 0.12 -2.93
C GLY A 56 -4.91 0.21 -2.70
N GLY A 57 -4.56 0.46 -1.43
CA GLY A 57 -3.20 0.75 -1.01
C GLY A 57 -3.18 1.91 -0.02
N ASN A 58 -2.14 1.96 0.80
CA ASN A 58 -1.98 3.07 1.74
C ASN A 58 -1.43 4.29 1.00
N HIS A 59 -2.28 5.25 0.66
CA HIS A 59 -1.86 6.52 0.07
C HIS A 59 -1.38 7.54 1.11
N ARG A 60 -1.60 7.27 2.40
CA ARG A 60 -1.34 8.23 3.49
C ARG A 60 0.00 8.01 4.21
N SER A 61 0.74 6.96 3.88
CA SER A 61 2.04 6.67 4.51
C SER A 61 3.17 7.61 4.08
N HIS A 62 3.03 8.29 2.93
CA HIS A 62 4.09 9.13 2.37
C HIS A 62 4.62 10.17 3.36
N ARG A 63 3.75 10.77 4.20
CA ARG A 63 4.14 11.83 5.12
C ARG A 63 5.08 11.35 6.23
N ILE A 64 4.81 10.20 6.84
CA ILE A 64 5.73 9.64 7.84
C ILE A 64 6.96 8.99 7.18
N ASP A 65 6.80 8.41 5.98
CA ASP A 65 7.92 7.80 5.25
C ASP A 65 8.95 8.84 4.78
N ALA A 66 8.54 10.10 4.57
CA ALA A 66 9.48 11.20 4.29
C ALA A 66 10.49 11.42 5.44
N HIS A 67 10.13 11.07 6.67
CA HIS A 67 10.98 11.19 7.86
C HIS A 67 11.62 9.85 8.28
N ARG A 68 11.63 8.86 7.39
CA ARG A 68 12.13 7.50 7.69
C ARG A 68 13.54 7.50 8.27
N GLY A 69 14.45 8.30 7.70
CA GLY A 69 15.85 8.36 8.14
C GLY A 69 15.97 8.75 9.61
N LEU A 70 15.34 9.86 10.00
CA LEU A 70 15.32 10.36 11.38
C LEU A 70 14.75 9.34 12.36
N ILE A 71 13.61 8.72 12.00
CA ILE A 71 12.94 7.77 12.89
C ILE A 71 13.82 6.52 13.13
N LEU A 72 14.51 6.03 12.09
CA LEU A 72 15.38 4.86 12.23
C LEU A 72 16.66 5.18 13.00
N GLU A 73 17.23 6.37 12.81
CA GLU A 73 18.39 6.85 13.57
C GLU A 73 18.08 6.94 15.08
N TRP A 74 16.92 7.49 15.45
CA TRP A 74 16.52 7.57 16.86
C TRP A 74 16.35 6.20 17.51
N ILE A 75 15.90 5.19 16.76
CA ILE A 75 15.75 3.83 17.28
C ILE A 75 17.09 3.13 17.41
N ASP A 76 18.02 3.37 16.48
CA ASP A 76 19.37 2.83 16.58
C ASP A 76 20.08 3.38 17.82
N GLN A 77 19.90 4.68 18.09
CA GLN A 77 20.42 5.34 19.30
C GLN A 77 19.68 4.96 20.57
N THR A 78 18.35 4.78 20.51
CA THR A 78 17.50 4.50 21.68
C THR A 78 16.40 3.49 21.32
N PRO A 79 16.69 2.18 21.43
CA PRO A 79 15.78 1.12 20.99
C PRO A 79 14.45 1.01 21.78
N ASP A 80 14.39 1.55 23.00
CA ASP A 80 13.22 1.48 23.88
C ASP A 80 12.26 2.66 23.73
N LEU A 81 12.45 3.52 22.72
CA LEU A 81 11.52 4.61 22.42
C LEU A 81 10.11 4.10 22.16
N THR A 82 9.16 4.69 22.89
CA THR A 82 7.74 4.43 22.71
C THR A 82 7.21 5.13 21.46
N LEU A 83 6.09 4.63 20.95
CA LEU A 83 5.41 5.22 19.79
C LEU A 83 4.98 6.67 20.04
N ALA A 84 4.66 7.03 21.28
CA ALA A 84 4.26 8.38 21.67
C ALA A 84 5.47 9.33 21.69
N GLU A 85 6.60 8.91 22.26
CA GLU A 85 7.84 9.70 22.26
C GLU A 85 8.34 9.95 20.83
N ILE A 86 8.22 8.97 19.92
CA ILE A 86 8.56 9.17 18.50
C ILE A 86 7.65 10.22 17.87
N ALA A 87 6.34 10.20 18.17
CA ALA A 87 5.41 11.21 17.66
C ALA A 87 5.74 12.61 18.19
N GLU A 88 6.15 12.74 19.45
CA GLU A 88 6.58 14.00 20.06
C GLU A 88 7.90 14.50 19.49
N ARG A 89 8.88 13.60 19.27
CA ARG A 89 10.14 13.95 18.60
C ARG A 89 9.92 14.41 17.17
N LEU A 90 8.99 13.80 16.43
CA LEU A 90 8.61 14.27 15.08
C LEU A 90 7.93 15.64 15.13
N ASP A 91 7.09 15.89 16.13
CA ASP A 91 6.46 17.20 16.31
C ASP A 91 7.51 18.29 16.56
N ALA A 92 8.46 18.02 17.47
CA ALA A 92 9.54 18.94 17.80
C ALA A 92 10.52 19.18 16.62
N ALA A 93 10.84 18.13 15.84
CA ALA A 93 11.85 18.23 14.78
C ALA A 93 11.30 18.79 13.46
N VAL A 94 10.06 18.45 13.09
CA VAL A 94 9.50 18.72 11.76
C VAL A 94 8.05 19.21 11.77
N ALA A 95 7.52 19.62 12.94
CA ALA A 95 6.14 20.08 13.12
C ALA A 95 5.09 19.09 12.57
N TYR A 96 5.38 17.79 12.73
CA TYR A 96 4.49 16.72 12.32
C TYR A 96 4.27 15.74 13.46
N ARG A 97 3.05 15.73 14.01
CA ARG A 97 2.64 14.80 15.05
C ARG A 97 1.75 13.67 14.51
N PRO A 98 2.31 12.51 14.11
CA PRO A 98 1.52 11.34 13.76
C PRO A 98 0.84 10.75 15.00
N THR A 99 -0.35 10.17 14.82
CA THR A 99 -0.94 9.33 15.88
C THR A 99 -0.11 8.05 16.08
N PRO A 100 -0.08 7.47 17.30
CA PRO A 100 0.72 6.27 17.58
C PRO A 100 0.44 5.08 16.63
N SER A 101 -0.78 4.98 16.09
CA SER A 101 -1.15 3.94 15.12
C SER A 101 -0.44 4.10 13.78
N ILE A 102 -0.13 5.33 13.35
CA ILE A 102 0.65 5.61 12.14
C ILE A 102 2.10 5.20 12.35
N VAL A 103 2.67 5.51 13.51
CA VAL A 103 4.04 5.11 13.90
C VAL A 103 4.15 3.59 13.98
N CYS A 104 3.18 2.91 14.58
CA CYS A 104 3.12 1.43 14.62
C CYS A 104 3.09 0.83 13.20
N ARG A 105 2.22 1.34 12.33
CA ARG A 105 2.13 0.91 10.92
C ARG A 105 3.37 1.25 10.10
N PHE A 106 4.12 2.29 10.49
CA PHE A 106 5.42 2.61 9.91
C PHE A 106 6.43 1.50 10.25
N PHE A 107 6.56 1.12 11.52
CA PHE A 107 7.49 0.04 11.91
C PHE A 107 7.17 -1.30 11.30
N GLN A 108 5.89 -1.68 11.28
CA GLN A 108 5.45 -2.91 10.62
C GLN A 108 5.84 -2.95 9.15
N ARG A 109 5.79 -1.82 8.44
CA ARG A 109 6.14 -1.71 7.02
C ARG A 109 7.65 -1.76 6.78
N HIS A 110 8.43 -1.17 7.68
CA HIS A 110 9.90 -1.15 7.60
C HIS A 110 10.56 -2.38 8.23
N GLY A 111 9.78 -3.38 8.64
CA GLY A 111 10.30 -4.62 9.21
C GLY A 111 10.95 -4.48 10.59
N VAL A 112 10.73 -3.34 11.26
CA VAL A 112 11.30 -3.08 12.58
C VAL A 112 10.48 -3.86 13.61
N THR A 113 11.11 -4.86 14.22
CA THR A 113 10.49 -5.67 15.26
C THR A 113 11.23 -5.45 16.57
N ARG A 114 10.48 -5.31 17.66
CA ARG A 114 11.07 -5.32 18.99
C ARG A 114 11.66 -6.70 19.24
N LYS A 115 12.96 -6.76 19.54
CA LYS A 115 13.62 -8.01 19.95
C LYS A 115 12.90 -8.58 21.19
N LYS A 116 12.23 -9.71 21.03
CA LYS A 116 11.63 -10.43 22.16
C LYS A 116 12.70 -11.28 22.83
N ARG A 117 13.03 -11.01 24.09
CA ARG A 117 13.76 -11.97 24.94
C ARG A 117 12.75 -12.98 25.49
N LEU A 118 13.08 -14.27 25.44
CA LEU A 118 12.27 -15.31 26.07
C LEU A 118 12.12 -14.97 27.55
N ARG A 119 10.90 -15.05 28.08
CA ARG A 119 10.66 -14.88 29.52
C ARG A 119 11.39 -15.98 30.27
N THR A 120 12.30 -15.62 31.16
CA THR A 120 12.85 -16.56 32.14
C THR A 120 11.76 -16.89 33.15
N PRO A 121 11.47 -18.18 33.45
CA PRO A 121 10.51 -18.54 34.48
C PRO A 121 10.98 -17.95 35.84
N PRO A 122 10.07 -17.45 36.69
CA PRO A 122 10.43 -17.01 38.02
C PRO A 122 11.02 -18.19 38.82
N SER A 123 12.16 -17.97 39.49
CA SER A 123 12.71 -18.97 40.41
C SER A 123 11.69 -19.25 41.51
N LYS A 124 11.47 -20.54 41.84
CA LYS A 124 10.59 -20.95 42.94
C LYS A 124 10.98 -20.17 44.20
N ARG A 125 10.04 -19.40 44.76
CA ARG A 125 10.22 -18.78 46.08
C ARG A 125 10.04 -19.88 47.12
N VAL A 126 11.01 -20.01 48.02
CA VAL A 126 10.91 -20.91 49.19
C VAL A 126 9.84 -20.33 50.13
N PRO A 127 8.86 -21.12 50.62
CA PRO A 127 7.92 -20.65 51.63
C PRO A 127 8.65 -20.40 52.96
N THR A 128 8.43 -19.24 53.56
CA THR A 128 8.78 -18.90 54.95
C THR A 128 7.82 -19.56 55.93
#